data_AF-A0A7C7VWQ0-F1
#
_entry.id   AF-A0A7C7VWQ0-F1
#
_cell.length_a   1.000
_cell.length_b   1.000
_cell.length_c   1.000
_cell.angle_alpha   90.00
_cell.angle_beta   90.00
_cell.angle_gamma   90.00
#
_symmetry.space_group_name_H-M   'P 1'
#
loop_
_entity.id
_entity.type
_entity.pdbx_description
1 polymer ?
#
loop_
_entity_poly.entity_id
_entity_poly.type
_entity_poly.pdbx_seq_one_letter_code
_entity_poly.pdbx_strand_id
1 'polypeptide(L)'
;MEGIYRALETADGLVIGTPAYYGSVSAQIKLLTDRSNCLTQMVTLPDGRVAFRSRVQKRKKGIFIWVADFSRDPEHALAMMRLWCKDVNLELVDALIVTGSERGEGARKREDLLRKAFELGASLGR
;
A
#
# COMPACT_ATOMS: atom_id res chain seq x y z
N MET A 1 -18.36 -0.64 -1.19
CA MET A 1 -17.21 -0.52 -2.11
C MET A 1 -17.19 0.79 -2.87
N GLU A 2 -18.32 1.33 -3.32
CA GLU A 2 -18.37 2.56 -4.13
C GLU A 2 -17.52 3.73 -3.59
N GLY A 3 -17.67 4.08 -2.32
CA GLY A 3 -16.86 5.15 -1.72
C GLY A 3 -15.35 4.87 -1.72
N ILE A 4 -14.96 3.60 -1.61
CA ILE A 4 -13.56 3.18 -1.68
C ILE A 4 -13.04 3.31 -3.12
N TYR A 5 -13.81 2.86 -4.12
CA TYR A 5 -13.43 3.01 -5.53
C TYR A 5 -13.29 4.48 -5.90
N ARG A 6 -14.24 5.32 -5.50
CA ARG A 6 -14.14 6.77 -5.70
C ARG A 6 -12.88 7.35 -5.03
N ALA A 7 -12.55 6.93 -3.81
CA ALA A 7 -11.32 7.38 -3.15
C ALA A 7 -10.07 6.93 -3.92
N LEU A 8 -10.01 5.66 -4.35
CA LEU A 8 -8.90 5.13 -5.16
C LEU A 8 -8.77 5.86 -6.49
N GLU A 9 -9.87 6.25 -7.13
CA GLU A 9 -9.86 6.99 -8.40
C GLU A 9 -9.42 8.44 -8.23
N THR A 10 -9.91 9.12 -7.19
CA THR A 10 -9.80 10.59 -7.06
C THR A 10 -8.64 11.06 -6.19
N ALA A 11 -8.13 10.24 -5.27
CA ALA A 11 -7.06 10.65 -4.36
C ALA A 11 -5.78 11.07 -5.10
N ASP A 12 -5.12 12.11 -4.56
CA ASP A 12 -3.81 12.65 -5.00
C ASP A 12 -2.63 11.84 -4.45
N GLY A 13 -2.82 11.20 -3.30
CA GLY A 13 -1.84 10.31 -2.69
C GLY A 13 -2.51 9.30 -1.77
N LEU A 14 -1.81 8.21 -1.45
CA LEU A 14 -2.35 7.15 -0.59
C LEU A 14 -1.34 6.74 0.48
N VAL A 15 -1.81 6.67 1.74
CA VAL A 15 -1.06 6.05 2.84
C VAL A 15 -1.75 4.74 3.21
N ILE A 16 -1.03 3.64 3.10
CA ILE A 16 -1.57 2.28 3.31
C ILE A 16 -0.97 1.76 4.61
N GLY A 17 -1.75 1.75 5.69
CA GLY A 17 -1.32 1.23 6.98
C GLY A 17 -1.89 -0.16 7.26
N THR A 18 -1.06 -1.08 7.71
CA THR A 18 -1.53 -2.39 8.19
C THR A 18 -0.65 -2.94 9.30
N PRO A 19 -1.23 -3.60 10.32
CA PRO A 19 -0.45 -4.52 11.13
C PRO A 19 0.01 -5.70 10.28
N ALA A 20 1.14 -6.28 10.68
CA ALA A 20 1.63 -7.53 10.14
C ALA A 20 0.88 -8.68 10.78
N TYR A 21 0.21 -9.49 9.96
CA TYR A 21 -0.32 -10.77 10.39
C TYR A 21 0.34 -11.85 9.55
N TYR A 22 1.02 -12.79 10.22
CA TYR A 22 1.75 -13.89 9.59
C TYR A 22 2.71 -13.44 8.46
N GLY A 23 3.46 -12.36 8.68
CA GLY A 23 4.41 -11.83 7.69
C GLY A 23 3.77 -11.11 6.49
N SER A 24 2.45 -10.91 6.50
CA SER A 24 1.70 -10.26 5.42
C SER A 24 0.92 -9.05 5.95
N VAL A 25 -0.19 -8.71 5.31
CA VAL A 25 -1.11 -7.63 5.67
C VAL A 25 -2.35 -8.16 6.39
N SER A 26 -3.18 -7.26 6.90
CA SER A 26 -4.47 -7.63 7.48
C SER A 26 -5.46 -8.19 6.45
N ALA A 27 -6.40 -9.00 6.91
CA ALA A 27 -7.46 -9.56 6.06
C ALA A 27 -8.28 -8.48 5.35
N GLN A 28 -8.45 -7.30 5.96
CA GLN A 28 -9.15 -6.16 5.40
C GLN A 28 -8.40 -5.55 4.22
N ILE A 29 -7.07 -5.44 4.29
CA ILE A 29 -6.26 -5.01 3.14
C ILE A 29 -6.32 -6.06 2.04
N LYS A 30 -6.24 -7.35 2.37
CA LYS A 30 -6.39 -8.43 1.37
C LYS A 30 -7.77 -8.40 0.69
N LEU A 31 -8.83 -8.11 1.45
CA LEU A 31 -10.18 -7.96 0.90
C LEU A 31 -10.24 -6.75 -0.05
N LEU A 32 -9.62 -5.62 0.30
CA LEU A 32 -9.50 -4.46 -0.58
C LEU A 32 -8.77 -4.83 -1.88
N THR A 33 -7.65 -5.54 -1.80
CA THR A 33 -6.89 -5.95 -3.00
C THR A 33 -7.72 -6.87 -3.89
N ASP A 34 -8.41 -7.85 -3.32
CA ASP A 34 -9.24 -8.80 -4.08
C ASP A 34 -10.40 -8.12 -4.79
N ARG A 35 -11.01 -7.14 -4.13
CA ARG A 35 -12.08 -6.32 -4.69
C ARG A 35 -11.58 -5.28 -5.70
N SER A 36 -10.26 -5.09 -5.85
CA SER A 36 -9.66 -4.16 -6.81
C SER A 36 -9.44 -4.78 -8.19
N ASN A 37 -9.62 -6.08 -8.38
CA ASN A 37 -9.49 -6.73 -9.70
C ASN A 37 -10.39 -6.08 -10.78
N CYS A 38 -11.55 -5.53 -10.40
CA CYS A 38 -12.43 -4.81 -11.32
C CYS A 38 -11.87 -3.47 -11.81
N LEU A 39 -10.84 -2.93 -11.13
CA LEU A 39 -10.10 -1.74 -11.52
C LEU A 39 -8.98 -2.05 -12.52
N THR A 40 -8.85 -3.30 -12.95
CA THR A 40 -7.86 -3.72 -13.93
C THR A 40 -8.56 -4.16 -15.22
N GLN A 41 -7.92 -3.92 -16.35
CA GLN A 41 -8.36 -4.39 -17.66
C GLN A 41 -7.26 -5.22 -18.33
N MET A 42 -7.66 -6.34 -18.91
CA MET A 42 -6.81 -7.14 -19.76
C MET A 42 -6.72 -6.48 -21.14
N VAL A 43 -5.51 -6.30 -21.66
CA VAL A 43 -5.25 -5.74 -22.98
C VAL A 43 -4.28 -6.63 -23.75
N THR A 44 -4.50 -6.77 -25.05
CA THR A 44 -3.57 -7.46 -25.94
C THR A 44 -2.62 -6.44 -26.54
N LEU A 45 -1.32 -6.65 -26.38
CA LEU A 45 -0.26 -5.82 -26.94
C LEU A 45 -0.07 -6.12 -28.45
N PRO A 46 0.59 -5.23 -29.22
CA PRO A 46 0.84 -5.43 -30.65
C PRO A 46 1.61 -6.71 -31.00
N ASP A 47 2.41 -7.22 -30.06
CA ASP A 47 3.16 -8.47 -30.20
C ASP A 47 2.36 -9.73 -29.78
N GLY A 48 1.06 -9.59 -29.52
CA GLY A 48 0.17 -10.66 -29.11
C GLY A 48 0.22 -11.02 -27.61
N ARG A 49 1.10 -10.40 -26.81
CA ARG A 49 1.16 -10.66 -25.36
C ARG A 49 -0.03 -10.04 -24.65
N VAL A 50 -0.50 -10.71 -23.60
CA VAL A 50 -1.51 -10.17 -22.68
C VAL A 50 -0.83 -9.34 -21.60
N ALA A 51 -1.35 -8.13 -21.37
CA ALA A 51 -0.97 -7.27 -20.27
C ALA A 51 -2.20 -6.85 -19.46
N PHE A 52 -1.97 -6.50 -18.20
CA PHE A 52 -2.99 -5.96 -17.31
C PHE A 52 -2.69 -4.48 -17.08
N ARG A 53 -3.67 -3.61 -17.33
CA ARG A 53 -3.56 -2.17 -17.13
C ARG A 53 -4.61 -1.69 -16.15
N SER A 54 -4.26 -0.74 -15.29
CA SER A 54 -5.25 -0.08 -14.44
C SER A 54 -6.29 0.67 -15.27
N ARG A 55 -7.53 0.64 -14.82
CA ARG A 55 -8.62 1.52 -15.22
C ARG A 55 -8.58 2.84 -14.46
N VAL A 56 -7.90 2.90 -13.31
CA VAL A 56 -7.67 4.15 -12.56
C VAL A 56 -6.71 5.04 -13.35
N GLN A 57 -7.23 6.13 -13.90
CA GLN A 57 -6.46 7.02 -14.79
C GLN A 57 -5.48 7.90 -14.01
N LYS A 58 -5.87 8.40 -12.84
CA LYS A 58 -5.04 9.30 -12.04
C LYS A 58 -3.88 8.53 -11.41
N ARG A 59 -2.66 8.76 -11.91
CA ARG A 59 -1.43 8.30 -11.27
C ARG A 59 -1.26 9.03 -9.94
N LYS A 60 -0.90 8.30 -8.88
CA LYS A 60 -0.69 8.89 -7.55
C LYS A 60 0.51 8.27 -6.86
N LYS A 61 1.12 8.98 -5.93
CA LYS A 61 2.20 8.46 -5.07
C LYS A 61 1.60 7.84 -3.82
N GLY A 62 2.25 6.84 -3.24
CA GLY A 62 1.83 6.29 -1.96
C GLY A 62 2.95 5.72 -1.11
N ILE A 63 2.65 5.61 0.18
CA ILE A 63 3.54 5.05 1.19
C ILE A 63 2.86 3.86 1.85
N PHE A 64 3.66 2.84 2.15
CA PHE A 64 3.21 1.69 2.92
C PHE A 64 3.72 1.76 4.36
N ILE A 65 2.85 1.58 5.34
CA ILE A 65 3.20 1.51 6.75
C ILE A 65 2.87 0.10 7.22
N TRP A 66 3.91 -0.62 7.64
CA TRP A 66 3.79 -2.00 8.08
C TRP A 66 4.35 -2.15 9.49
N VAL A 67 3.49 -2.58 10.41
CA VAL A 67 3.82 -2.68 11.83
C VAL A 67 3.75 -4.12 12.28
N ALA A 68 4.90 -4.69 12.64
CA ALA A 68 5.07 -6.06 13.07
C ALA A 68 5.55 -6.17 14.51
N ASP A 69 5.16 -7.26 15.16
CA ASP A 69 5.73 -7.72 16.42
C ASP A 69 7.04 -8.49 16.16
N PHE A 70 6.95 -9.79 15.91
CA PHE A 70 8.06 -10.71 15.73
C PHE A 70 8.54 -10.78 14.29
N SER A 71 7.67 -10.56 13.30
CA SER A 71 8.08 -10.58 11.90
C SER A 71 9.11 -9.48 11.61
N ARG A 72 10.23 -9.88 10.99
CA ARG A 72 11.34 -8.97 10.64
C ARG A 72 11.46 -8.70 9.15
N ASP A 73 10.93 -9.60 8.33
CA ASP A 73 10.98 -9.51 6.87
C ASP A 73 9.66 -8.97 6.31
N PRO A 74 9.65 -7.74 5.74
CA PRO A 74 8.46 -7.16 5.13
C PRO A 74 8.26 -7.58 3.67
N GLU A 75 9.18 -8.33 3.05
CA GLU A 75 9.20 -8.51 1.59
C GLU A 75 7.95 -9.19 1.06
N HIS A 76 7.37 -10.14 1.80
CA HIS A 76 6.13 -10.77 1.38
C HIS A 76 4.96 -9.77 1.31
N ALA A 77 4.81 -8.91 2.32
CA ALA A 77 3.81 -7.85 2.33
C ALA A 77 4.09 -6.80 1.23
N LEU A 78 5.34 -6.37 1.07
CA LEU A 78 5.77 -5.40 0.07
C LEU A 78 5.54 -5.91 -1.36
N ALA A 79 5.88 -7.17 -1.65
CA ALA A 79 5.67 -7.77 -2.96
C ALA A 79 4.18 -7.76 -3.33
N MET A 80 3.31 -8.12 -2.39
CA MET A 80 1.87 -8.08 -2.62
C MET A 80 1.35 -6.65 -2.82
N MET A 81 1.80 -5.70 -2.00
CA MET A 81 1.44 -4.29 -2.17
C MET A 81 1.91 -3.73 -3.51
N ARG A 82 3.14 -4.03 -3.95
CA ARG A 82 3.66 -3.60 -5.26
C ARG A 82 2.84 -4.15 -6.43
N LEU A 83 2.30 -5.36 -6.31
CA LEU A 83 1.38 -5.91 -7.31
C LEU A 83 0.05 -5.15 -7.32
N TRP A 84 -0.59 -5.01 -6.16
CA TRP A 84 -1.86 -4.29 -6.05
C TRP A 84 -1.76 -2.80 -6.45
N CYS A 85 -0.62 -2.15 -6.19
CA CYS A 85 -0.36 -0.77 -6.62
C CYS A 85 -0.58 -0.58 -8.13
N LYS A 86 -0.29 -1.61 -8.94
CA LYS A 86 -0.52 -1.58 -10.39
C LYS A 86 -2.00 -1.52 -10.74
N ASP A 87 -2.87 -2.13 -9.94
CA ASP A 87 -4.32 -2.14 -10.19
C ASP A 87 -4.95 -0.76 -9.98
N VAL A 88 -4.35 0.06 -9.10
CA VAL A 88 -4.87 1.38 -8.70
C VAL A 88 -4.01 2.55 -9.19
N ASN A 89 -3.08 2.29 -10.12
CA ASN A 89 -2.17 3.29 -10.70
C ASN A 89 -1.39 4.08 -9.62
N LEU A 90 -0.91 3.35 -8.61
CA LEU A 90 -0.15 3.87 -7.49
C LEU A 90 1.35 3.61 -7.70
N GLU A 91 2.16 4.64 -7.53
CA GLU A 91 3.60 4.52 -7.36
C GLU A 91 3.91 4.42 -5.87
N LEU A 92 4.34 3.23 -5.42
CA LEU A 92 4.80 3.06 -4.04
C LEU A 92 6.20 3.66 -3.89
N VAL A 93 6.29 4.85 -3.32
CA VAL A 93 7.53 5.63 -3.26
C VAL A 93 8.42 5.26 -2.08
N ASP A 94 7.83 4.82 -0.97
CA ASP A 94 8.58 4.45 0.23
C ASP A 94 7.73 3.57 1.17
N ALA A 95 8.34 3.05 2.23
CA ALA A 95 7.66 2.33 3.29
C ALA A 95 8.23 2.62 4.69
N LEU A 96 7.34 2.78 5.67
CA LEU A 96 7.68 2.79 7.08
C LEU A 96 7.51 1.39 7.66
N ILE A 97 8.63 0.69 7.85
CA ILE A 97 8.68 -0.65 8.42
C ILE A 97 9.00 -0.54 9.92
N VAL A 98 8.05 -0.96 10.75
CA VAL A 98 8.20 -1.01 12.21
C VAL A 98 8.15 -2.46 12.63
N THR A 99 9.19 -2.96 13.27
CA THR A 99 9.24 -4.32 13.83
C THR A 99 9.56 -4.24 15.32
N GLY A 100 9.32 -5.31 16.08
CA GLY A 100 9.57 -5.31 17.52
C GLY A 100 8.56 -4.47 18.30
N SER A 101 7.28 -4.52 17.90
CA SER A 101 6.20 -3.78 18.55
C SER A 101 5.43 -4.58 19.61
N GLU A 102 5.96 -5.73 20.06
CA GLU A 102 5.32 -6.68 20.97
C GLU A 102 4.89 -6.09 22.33
N ARG A 103 5.52 -4.99 22.76
CA ARG A 103 5.24 -4.36 24.06
C ARG A 103 3.93 -3.56 24.07
N GLY A 104 3.30 -3.32 22.92
CA GLY A 104 1.99 -2.67 22.84
C GLY A 104 1.96 -1.20 23.27
N GLU A 105 3.11 -0.56 23.51
CA GLU A 105 3.20 0.84 23.95
C GLU A 105 2.73 1.85 22.88
N GLY A 106 2.54 1.39 21.64
CA GLY A 106 2.16 2.21 20.49
C GLY A 106 3.25 3.21 20.08
N ALA A 107 2.94 4.04 19.09
CA ALA A 107 3.92 5.00 18.55
C ALA A 107 4.00 6.31 19.36
N ARG A 108 3.13 6.53 20.35
CA ARG A 108 2.97 7.85 21.01
C ARG A 108 4.24 8.38 21.68
N LYS A 109 5.08 7.49 22.22
CA LYS A 109 6.35 7.83 22.88
C LYS A 109 7.58 7.58 21.99
N ARG A 110 7.36 7.28 20.71
CA ARG A 110 8.40 6.93 19.74
C ARG A 110 8.64 8.11 18.81
N GLU A 111 9.30 9.15 19.34
CA GLU A 111 9.59 10.38 18.60
C GLU A 111 10.35 10.11 17.29
N ASP A 112 11.22 9.10 17.29
CA ASP A 112 11.93 8.61 16.11
C ASP A 112 10.98 8.15 15.00
N LEU A 113 9.95 7.37 15.35
CA LEU A 113 8.97 6.86 14.39
C LEU A 113 8.00 7.96 13.94
N LEU A 114 7.56 8.81 14.88
CA LEU A 114 6.66 9.91 14.57
C LEU A 114 7.32 10.93 13.63
N ARG A 115 8.60 11.25 13.84
CA ARG A 115 9.37 12.11 12.94
C ARG A 115 9.51 11.49 11.54
N LYS A 116 9.89 10.20 11.45
CA LYS A 116 9.96 9.50 10.15
C LYS A 116 8.62 9.50 9.42
N ALA A 117 7.53 9.21 10.13
CA ALA A 117 6.18 9.23 9.55
C ALA A 117 5.80 10.63 9.03
N PHE A 118 6.16 11.69 9.76
CA PHE A 118 5.94 13.07 9.33
C PHE A 118 6.75 13.41 8.07
N GLU A 119 8.05 13.11 8.05
CA GLU A 119 8.94 13.37 6.91
C GLU A 119 8.47 12.65 5.64
N LEU A 120 8.04 11.40 5.79
CA LEU A 120 7.43 10.59 4.75
C LEU A 120 6.11 11.20 4.25
N GLY A 121 5.20 11.59 5.14
CA GLY A 121 3.97 12.28 4.75
C GLY A 121 4.25 13.58 3.98
N ALA A 122 5.23 14.37 4.42
CA ALA A 122 5.65 15.59 3.76
C ALA A 122 6.33 15.38 2.40
N SER A 123 6.88 14.19 2.13
CA SER A 123 7.46 13.87 0.81
C SER A 123 6.39 13.53 -0.23
N LEU A 124 5.19 13.08 0.18
CA LEU A 124 4.08 12.83 -0.76
C LEU A 124 3.49 14.11 -1.37
N GLY A 125 3.50 15.21 -0.63
CA GLY A 125 2.99 16.50 -1.10
C GLY A 125 3.97 17.30 -1.97
N ARG A 126 5.17 16.75 -2.23
CA ARG A 126 6.22 17.32 -3.08
C ARG A 126 6.28 16.60 -4.43
#